data_AF-A0A7Y6IS32-F1
#
_entry.id   AF-A0A7Y6IS32-F1
#
_cell.length_a   1.000
_cell.length_b   1.000
_cell.length_c   1.000
_cell.angle_alpha   90.00
_cell.angle_beta   90.00
_cell.angle_gamma   90.00
#
_symmetry.space_group_name_H-M   'P 1'
#
loop_
_entity.id
_entity.type
_entity.pdbx_description
1 polymer ?
#
loop_
_entity_poly.entity_id
_entity_poly.type
_entity_poly.pdbx_seq_one_letter_code
_entity_poly.pdbx_strand_id
1 'polypeptide(L)'
;MRAFAVARAVRGIEPLLAAEIMKLGVVRRLRHREVWFEAPGTGTDLLGLRTADDVLLAAAVVDGVGAGRGALERLRRAAGNADAGAALALRRTARAPGDGGRPVEVSATFVGRRSYSRFDVEDAVGAGLSRALGVPYHSRAGGVAPPPGAVPWRVTIEDDQAVIAVRLGERPLHRRPYKEDSIPGTLHPPLAAAMAALAGLPEAGHAETGPTQARLTGAGLTEAGLTGTGLTETGLTGTDLAAAGPDRGHGAGPDRGHGAGPVVLDPCCGAGTTLVEAGLLAPRARLAGIDRSPASVRAAAANARRAGVPLTLVVGDAGRLPVPSGSVDRVLVNPPWGRQVAAAGLLARDGGLLWREVRRVLAPGGLVVALTEDVPDGFRVERAIEVSLSGRHPLLAVLHPARRRH
;
A
#
# COMPACT_ATOMS: atom_id res chain seq x y z
N MET A 1 -30.62 1.31 7.56
CA MET A 1 -29.42 1.32 8.42
C MET A 1 -28.22 1.63 7.53
N ARG A 2 -27.34 2.57 7.89
CA ARG A 2 -26.12 2.79 7.07
C ARG A 2 -25.22 1.57 7.24
N ALA A 3 -24.75 0.99 6.15
CA ALA A 3 -23.79 -0.11 6.22
C ALA A 3 -22.44 0.42 6.72
N PHE A 4 -21.75 -0.38 7.53
CA PHE A 4 -20.44 -0.04 8.06
C PHE A 4 -19.37 -0.91 7.41
N ALA A 5 -18.19 -0.33 7.25
CA ALA A 5 -17.03 -1.02 6.74
C ALA A 5 -15.86 -0.91 7.73
N VAL A 6 -15.00 -1.91 7.70
CA VAL A 6 -13.78 -2.01 8.49
C VAL A 6 -12.63 -2.21 7.52
N ALA A 7 -11.72 -1.25 7.45
CA ALA A 7 -10.48 -1.39 6.72
C ALA A 7 -9.37 -1.83 7.68
N ARG A 8 -8.66 -2.90 7.33
CA ARG A 8 -7.51 -3.41 8.08
C ARG A 8 -6.26 -2.65 7.65
N ALA A 9 -5.32 -2.44 8.56
CA ALA A 9 -4.04 -1.80 8.28
C ALA A 9 -2.85 -2.55 8.90
N VAL A 10 -1.67 -2.21 8.39
CA VAL A 10 -0.43 -2.43 9.14
C VAL A 10 -0.48 -1.56 10.40
N ARG A 11 -0.06 -2.10 11.55
CA ARG A 11 -0.01 -1.34 12.80
C ARG A 11 0.90 -0.13 12.62
N GLY A 12 0.44 1.04 13.01
CA GLY A 12 1.14 2.32 12.94
C GLY A 12 0.56 3.25 11.85
N ILE A 13 0.07 2.71 10.74
CA ILE A 13 -0.42 3.52 9.61
C ILE A 13 -1.94 3.72 9.60
N GLU A 14 -2.66 3.33 10.66
CA GLU A 14 -4.10 3.55 10.79
C GLU A 14 -4.50 5.02 10.57
N PRO A 15 -3.76 6.04 11.07
CA PRO A 15 -4.10 7.43 10.79
C PRO A 15 -3.97 7.81 9.30
N LEU A 16 -3.05 7.19 8.55
CA LEU A 16 -2.89 7.43 7.11
C LEU A 16 -4.05 6.80 6.34
N LEU A 17 -4.44 5.59 6.71
CA LEU A 17 -5.62 4.93 6.15
C LEU A 17 -6.91 5.71 6.48
N ALA A 18 -7.03 6.24 7.69
CA ALA A 18 -8.16 7.10 8.04
C ALA A 18 -8.21 8.36 7.16
N ALA A 19 -7.07 9.02 6.92
CA ALA A 19 -7.00 10.16 6.02
C ALA A 19 -7.37 9.79 4.57
N GLU A 20 -6.94 8.62 4.09
CA GLU A 20 -7.33 8.09 2.78
C GLU A 20 -8.85 7.85 2.69
N ILE A 21 -9.44 7.23 3.70
CA ILE A 21 -10.90 6.96 3.76
C ILE A 21 -11.71 8.27 3.86
N MET A 22 -11.20 9.29 4.57
CA MET A 22 -11.89 10.59 4.69
C MET A 22 -12.09 11.30 3.35
N LYS A 23 -11.27 10.99 2.34
CA LYS A 23 -11.48 11.49 0.96
C LYS A 23 -12.72 10.87 0.30
N LEU A 24 -13.15 9.69 0.77
CA LEU A 24 -14.23 8.89 0.18
C LEU A 24 -15.49 8.84 1.06
N GLY A 25 -15.39 9.10 2.36
CA GLY A 25 -16.51 8.93 3.30
C GLY A 25 -16.18 9.34 4.73
N VAL A 26 -16.98 8.85 5.68
CA VAL A 26 -16.92 9.27 7.09
C VAL A 26 -16.26 8.20 7.94
N VAL A 27 -15.07 8.51 8.48
CA VAL A 27 -14.43 7.69 9.52
C VAL A 27 -15.16 7.86 10.85
N ARG A 28 -15.47 6.74 11.50
CA ARG A 28 -16.19 6.70 12.78
C ARG A 28 -15.28 6.37 13.96
N ARG A 29 -14.32 5.48 13.77
CA ARG A 29 -13.43 5.03 14.86
C ARG A 29 -12.12 4.47 14.31
N LEU A 30 -11.04 4.68 15.05
CA LEU A 30 -9.78 3.96 14.86
C LEU A 30 -9.62 2.96 16.00
N ARG A 31 -9.16 1.75 15.68
CA ARG A 31 -8.83 0.66 16.61
C ARG A 31 -7.48 0.07 16.22
N HIS A 32 -6.99 -0.86 17.04
CA HIS A 32 -5.75 -1.57 16.73
C HIS A 32 -5.83 -2.23 15.35
N ARG A 33 -5.04 -1.74 14.38
CA ARG A 33 -4.99 -2.22 12.98
C ARG A 33 -6.29 -2.10 12.21
N GLU A 34 -7.21 -1.25 12.64
CA GLU A 34 -8.55 -1.12 12.08
C GLU A 34 -9.00 0.33 11.98
N VAL A 35 -9.60 0.67 10.84
CA VAL A 35 -10.34 1.92 10.65
C VAL A 35 -11.78 1.58 10.31
N TRP A 36 -12.69 2.03 11.16
CA TRP A 36 -14.12 1.84 11.04
C TRP A 36 -14.75 3.08 10.41
N PHE A 37 -15.57 2.88 9.39
CA PHE A 37 -16.14 3.98 8.62
C PHE A 37 -17.53 3.63 8.09
N GLU A 38 -18.30 4.65 7.74
CA GLU A 38 -19.56 4.45 7.03
C GLU A 38 -19.25 4.04 5.59
N ALA A 39 -19.81 2.92 5.14
CA ALA A 39 -19.64 2.50 3.76
C ALA A 39 -20.26 3.60 2.87
N PRO A 40 -19.45 4.26 2.02
CA PRO A 40 -19.96 5.27 1.12
C PRO A 40 -20.94 4.65 0.11
N GLY A 41 -21.79 5.50 -0.48
CA GLY A 41 -22.81 5.06 -1.42
C GLY A 41 -22.24 4.36 -2.67
N THR A 42 -23.13 3.80 -3.48
CA THR A 42 -22.81 3.11 -4.72
C THR A 42 -21.92 3.94 -5.64
N GLY A 43 -20.90 3.32 -6.24
CA GLY A 43 -19.97 3.98 -7.18
C GLY A 43 -18.65 4.45 -6.57
N THR A 44 -18.49 4.38 -5.24
CA THR A 44 -17.22 4.71 -4.57
C THR A 44 -16.23 3.56 -4.70
N ASP A 45 -15.00 3.85 -5.16
CA ASP A 45 -13.96 2.83 -5.31
C ASP A 45 -13.23 2.55 -3.99
N LEU A 46 -13.84 1.71 -3.16
CA LEU A 46 -13.22 1.22 -1.94
C LEU A 46 -12.11 0.17 -2.20
N LEU A 47 -12.09 -0.45 -3.38
CA LEU A 47 -11.00 -1.36 -3.77
C LEU A 47 -9.73 -0.59 -4.13
N GLY A 48 -9.86 0.70 -4.44
CA GLY A 48 -8.77 1.63 -4.69
C GLY A 48 -7.98 2.07 -3.45
N LEU A 49 -8.43 1.74 -2.22
CA LEU A 49 -7.70 2.07 -0.99
C LEU A 49 -6.31 1.39 -0.98
N ARG A 50 -5.25 2.19 -1.04
CA ARG A 50 -3.88 1.73 -1.15
C ARG A 50 -3.23 1.46 0.19
N THR A 51 -3.55 2.22 1.25
CA THR A 51 -2.94 1.99 2.57
C THR A 51 -3.67 0.92 3.39
N ALA A 52 -4.77 0.36 2.85
CA ALA A 52 -5.51 -0.74 3.45
C ALA A 52 -4.87 -2.12 3.13
N ASP A 53 -4.78 -2.98 4.15
CA ASP A 53 -4.48 -4.41 4.00
C ASP A 53 -5.65 -5.17 3.38
N ASP A 54 -6.86 -4.84 3.82
CA ASP A 54 -8.11 -5.50 3.46
C ASP A 54 -9.28 -4.57 3.80
N VAL A 55 -10.44 -4.76 3.16
CA VAL A 55 -11.68 -4.02 3.43
C VAL A 55 -12.81 -5.02 3.62
N LEU A 56 -13.51 -4.89 4.74
CA LEU A 56 -14.57 -5.77 5.18
C LEU A 56 -15.86 -4.98 5.34
N LEU A 57 -16.97 -5.49 4.82
CA LEU A 57 -18.31 -4.92 4.98
C LEU A 57 -19.00 -5.62 6.15
N ALA A 58 -19.24 -4.89 7.24
CA ALA A 58 -19.83 -5.44 8.45
C ALA A 58 -21.32 -5.75 8.23
N ALA A 59 -21.71 -7.00 8.52
CA ALA A 59 -23.10 -7.45 8.47
C ALA A 59 -23.71 -7.57 9.88
N ALA A 60 -22.90 -7.78 10.91
CA ALA A 60 -23.32 -7.74 12.31
C ALA A 60 -22.15 -7.36 13.24
N VAL A 61 -22.49 -6.67 14.33
CA VAL A 61 -21.63 -6.46 15.49
C VAL A 61 -22.32 -7.09 16.69
N VAL A 62 -21.60 -7.90 17.46
CA VAL A 62 -22.14 -8.73 18.53
C VAL A 62 -21.39 -8.45 19.81
N ASP A 63 -22.06 -7.90 20.81
CA ASP A 63 -21.48 -7.66 22.14
C ASP A 63 -21.72 -8.86 23.07
N GLY A 64 -20.97 -8.93 24.17
CA GLY A 64 -21.14 -9.95 25.20
C GLY A 64 -20.90 -11.37 24.71
N VAL A 65 -19.95 -11.56 23.79
CA VAL A 65 -19.56 -12.88 23.26
C VAL A 65 -18.97 -13.73 24.38
N GLY A 66 -18.15 -13.15 25.25
CA GLY A 66 -17.51 -13.83 26.38
C GLY A 66 -16.49 -14.90 25.96
N ALA A 67 -15.92 -15.61 26.93
CA ALA A 67 -14.89 -16.63 26.70
C ALA A 67 -15.40 -18.09 26.72
N GLY A 68 -16.66 -18.30 27.11
CA GLY A 68 -17.28 -19.63 27.27
C GLY A 68 -18.00 -20.13 26.00
N ARG A 69 -18.27 -21.43 25.90
CA ARG A 69 -18.92 -22.04 24.71
C ARG A 69 -20.32 -21.50 24.38
N GLY A 70 -21.02 -20.86 25.32
CA GLY A 70 -22.28 -20.14 25.04
C GLY A 70 -22.14 -19.03 23.99
N ALA A 71 -20.92 -18.52 23.79
CA ALA A 71 -20.56 -17.59 22.73
C ALA A 71 -20.94 -18.11 21.33
N LEU A 72 -20.74 -19.40 21.08
CA LEU A 72 -20.90 -20.01 19.75
C LEU A 72 -22.36 -19.94 19.29
N GLU A 73 -23.30 -20.22 20.20
CA GLU A 73 -24.73 -20.12 19.92
C GLU A 73 -25.15 -18.66 19.67
N ARG A 74 -24.60 -17.72 20.45
CA ARG A 74 -24.82 -16.27 20.24
C ARG A 74 -24.35 -15.85 18.84
N LEU A 75 -23.14 -16.24 18.46
CA LEU A 75 -22.54 -15.93 17.16
C LEU A 75 -23.34 -16.56 16.01
N ARG A 76 -23.78 -17.82 16.15
CA ARG A 76 -24.63 -18.51 15.18
C ARG A 76 -25.95 -17.79 14.96
N ARG A 77 -26.63 -17.35 16.03
CA ARG A 77 -27.87 -16.56 15.94
C ARG A 77 -27.63 -15.21 15.28
N ALA A 78 -26.58 -14.50 15.69
CA ALA A 78 -26.23 -13.22 15.11
C ALA A 78 -25.94 -13.33 13.61
N ALA A 79 -25.20 -14.36 13.19
CA ALA A 79 -24.94 -14.66 11.78
C ALA A 79 -26.23 -14.94 11.00
N GLY A 80 -27.19 -15.66 11.60
CA GLY A 80 -28.50 -15.94 11.01
C GLY A 80 -29.38 -14.70 10.83
N ASN A 81 -29.16 -13.65 11.63
CA ASN A 81 -29.92 -12.40 11.61
C ASN A 81 -29.13 -11.22 11.03
N ALA A 82 -27.92 -11.47 10.51
CA ALA A 82 -27.04 -10.43 10.00
C ALA A 82 -27.62 -9.79 8.74
N ASP A 83 -27.29 -8.53 8.48
CA ASP A 83 -27.65 -7.83 7.24
C ASP A 83 -26.72 -8.25 6.08
N ALA A 84 -26.65 -9.56 5.86
CA ALA A 84 -25.78 -10.16 4.85
C ALA A 84 -26.20 -9.75 3.43
N GLY A 85 -27.50 -9.54 3.21
CA GLY A 85 -28.04 -9.07 1.93
C GLY A 85 -27.51 -7.70 1.53
N ALA A 86 -27.53 -6.71 2.45
CA ALA A 86 -27.00 -5.38 2.15
C ALA A 86 -25.48 -5.38 1.97
N ALA A 87 -24.75 -6.14 2.80
CA ALA A 87 -23.30 -6.25 2.67
C ALA A 87 -22.89 -6.88 1.32
N LEU A 88 -23.58 -7.93 0.88
CA LEU A 88 -23.37 -8.54 -0.43
C LEU A 88 -23.81 -7.63 -1.59
N ALA A 89 -24.87 -6.84 -1.42
CA ALA A 89 -25.27 -5.86 -2.43
C ALA A 89 -24.19 -4.80 -2.65
N LEU A 90 -23.62 -4.24 -1.59
CA LEU A 90 -22.50 -3.30 -1.67
C LEU A 90 -21.27 -3.94 -2.33
N ARG A 91 -20.95 -5.18 -1.96
CA ARG A 91 -19.86 -5.94 -2.58
C ARG A 91 -20.01 -6.06 -4.11
N ARG A 92 -21.23 -6.37 -4.59
CA ARG A 92 -21.53 -6.42 -6.04
C ARG A 92 -21.32 -5.07 -6.72
N THR A 93 -21.73 -3.97 -6.07
CA THR A 93 -21.53 -2.62 -6.64
C THR A 93 -20.06 -2.20 -6.74
N ALA A 94 -19.19 -2.77 -5.91
CA ALA A 94 -17.75 -2.58 -5.97
C ALA A 94 -17.05 -3.44 -7.05
N ARG A 95 -17.79 -3.99 -8.02
CA ARG A 95 -17.29 -4.81 -9.15
C ARG A 95 -16.64 -6.14 -8.75
N ALA A 96 -17.05 -6.73 -7.63
CA ALA A 96 -16.74 -8.13 -7.35
C ALA A 96 -17.62 -9.06 -8.22
N PRO A 97 -17.12 -10.25 -8.64
CA PRO A 97 -17.91 -11.21 -9.42
C PRO A 97 -19.24 -11.57 -8.74
N GLY A 98 -20.26 -11.89 -9.53
CA GLY A 98 -21.61 -12.18 -9.04
C GLY A 98 -21.64 -13.21 -7.91
N ASP A 99 -22.24 -12.83 -6.77
CA ASP A 99 -22.25 -13.62 -5.54
C ASP A 99 -23.42 -14.60 -5.41
N GLY A 100 -24.29 -14.68 -6.42
CA GLY A 100 -25.48 -15.53 -6.39
C GLY A 100 -25.13 -17.01 -6.32
N GLY A 101 -25.58 -17.69 -5.26
CA GLY A 101 -25.43 -19.15 -5.11
C GLY A 101 -24.02 -19.63 -4.74
N ARG A 102 -23.06 -18.72 -4.50
CA ARG A 102 -21.68 -19.08 -4.13
C ARG A 102 -21.61 -19.58 -2.68
N PRO A 103 -20.83 -20.64 -2.38
CA PRO A 103 -20.68 -21.14 -1.01
C PRO A 103 -20.09 -20.09 -0.06
N VAL A 104 -20.41 -20.18 1.23
CA VAL A 104 -19.80 -19.38 2.30
C VAL A 104 -18.49 -20.04 2.75
N GLU A 105 -17.42 -19.26 2.83
CA GLU A 105 -16.22 -19.58 3.62
C GLU A 105 -16.15 -18.60 4.79
N VAL A 106 -15.88 -19.12 6.00
CA VAL A 106 -15.63 -18.27 7.18
C VAL A 106 -14.20 -18.45 7.64
N SER A 107 -13.58 -17.36 8.09
CA SER A 107 -12.34 -17.42 8.86
C SER A 107 -12.43 -16.54 10.09
N ALA A 108 -12.03 -17.09 11.25
CA ALA A 108 -12.11 -16.39 12.52
C ALA A 108 -10.72 -16.02 13.08
N THR A 109 -10.65 -14.91 13.79
CA THR A 109 -9.48 -14.51 14.57
C THR A 109 -9.94 -13.88 15.88
N PHE A 110 -9.29 -14.23 16.98
CA PHE A 110 -9.53 -13.61 18.27
C PHE A 110 -8.27 -13.56 19.11
N VAL A 111 -8.24 -12.60 20.04
CA VAL A 111 -7.18 -12.46 21.04
C VAL A 111 -7.67 -13.02 22.38
N GLY A 112 -6.74 -13.58 23.15
CA GLY A 112 -7.00 -14.10 24.50
C GLY A 112 -7.37 -15.59 24.55
N ARG A 113 -7.34 -16.15 25.77
CA ARG A 113 -7.74 -17.54 26.03
C ARG A 113 -9.26 -17.66 26.06
N ARG A 114 -9.78 -18.69 25.39
CA ARG A 114 -11.22 -18.99 25.29
C ARG A 114 -11.44 -20.49 25.35
N SER A 115 -12.62 -20.94 25.78
CA SER A 115 -12.97 -22.36 25.87
C SER A 115 -13.42 -22.98 24.54
N TYR A 116 -13.18 -22.27 23.44
CA TYR A 116 -13.52 -22.64 22.07
C TYR A 116 -12.40 -22.18 21.13
N SER A 117 -12.24 -22.89 20.01
CA SER A 117 -11.23 -22.61 19.00
C SER A 117 -11.76 -21.63 17.94
N ARG A 118 -10.86 -21.17 17.07
CA ARG A 118 -11.26 -20.41 15.87
C ARG A 118 -12.16 -21.22 14.95
N PHE A 119 -11.97 -22.54 14.88
CA PHE A 119 -12.76 -23.41 14.01
C PHE A 119 -14.19 -23.57 14.54
N ASP A 120 -14.36 -23.66 15.86
CA ASP A 120 -15.69 -23.63 16.48
C ASP A 120 -16.46 -22.35 16.11
N VAL A 121 -15.78 -21.20 16.07
CA VAL A 121 -16.35 -19.92 15.64
C VAL A 121 -16.70 -19.92 14.15
N GLU A 122 -15.79 -20.40 13.31
CA GLU A 122 -15.98 -20.51 11.87
C GLU A 122 -17.22 -21.36 11.55
N ASP A 123 -17.36 -22.52 12.20
CA ASP A 123 -18.49 -23.43 11.99
C ASP A 123 -19.80 -22.82 12.51
N ALA A 124 -19.79 -22.20 13.69
CA ALA A 124 -20.98 -21.56 14.27
C ALA A 124 -21.51 -20.43 13.36
N VAL A 125 -20.63 -19.53 12.92
CA VAL A 125 -21.01 -18.41 12.04
C VAL A 125 -21.35 -18.93 10.64
N GLY A 126 -20.59 -19.88 10.11
CA GLY A 126 -20.82 -20.49 8.80
C GLY A 126 -22.19 -21.14 8.70
N ALA A 127 -22.60 -21.90 9.72
CA ALA A 127 -23.93 -22.50 9.79
C ALA A 127 -25.06 -21.47 9.92
N GLY A 128 -24.80 -20.33 10.58
CA GLY A 128 -25.75 -19.22 10.66
C GLY A 128 -25.95 -18.54 9.30
N LEU A 129 -24.86 -18.17 8.64
CA LEU A 129 -24.87 -17.54 7.31
C LEU A 129 -25.44 -18.45 6.23
N SER A 130 -25.06 -19.74 6.23
CA SER A 130 -25.57 -20.74 5.28
C SER A 130 -27.09 -20.83 5.32
N ARG A 131 -27.67 -20.88 6.53
CA ARG A 131 -29.12 -20.87 6.72
C ARG A 131 -29.76 -19.58 6.22
N ALA A 132 -29.20 -18.43 6.57
CA ALA A 132 -29.77 -17.13 6.21
C ALA A 132 -29.72 -16.85 4.70
N LEU A 133 -28.65 -17.29 4.05
CA LEU A 133 -28.41 -17.04 2.63
C LEU A 133 -28.91 -18.16 1.71
N GLY A 134 -29.26 -19.33 2.26
CA GLY A 134 -29.68 -20.49 1.47
C GLY A 134 -28.56 -21.08 0.60
N VAL A 135 -27.30 -20.94 1.01
CA VAL A 135 -26.11 -21.42 0.28
C VAL A 135 -25.28 -22.35 1.16
N PRO A 136 -24.51 -23.29 0.57
CA PRO A 136 -23.68 -24.21 1.35
C PRO A 136 -22.57 -23.47 2.10
N TYR A 137 -22.24 -23.95 3.30
CA TYR A 137 -21.03 -23.56 4.04
C TYR A 137 -19.99 -24.68 3.97
N HIS A 138 -18.72 -24.29 3.79
CA HIS A 138 -17.59 -25.21 3.77
C HIS A 138 -16.76 -25.09 5.06
N SER A 139 -16.79 -26.13 5.89
CA SER A 139 -15.98 -26.19 7.11
C SER A 139 -14.49 -26.36 6.81
N ARG A 140 -13.65 -25.74 7.64
CA ARG A 140 -12.19 -25.78 7.53
C ARG A 140 -11.52 -26.58 8.64
N ALA A 141 -12.30 -27.13 9.58
CA ALA A 141 -11.78 -27.87 10.73
C ALA A 141 -10.91 -29.08 10.32
N GLY A 142 -11.21 -29.69 9.16
CA GLY A 142 -10.45 -30.80 8.58
C GLY A 142 -9.23 -30.39 7.72
N GLY A 143 -8.86 -29.10 7.67
CA GLY A 143 -7.74 -28.62 6.85
C GLY A 143 -8.04 -28.54 5.34
N VAL A 144 -9.28 -28.78 4.93
CA VAL A 144 -9.71 -28.72 3.53
C VAL A 144 -9.78 -27.26 3.08
N ALA A 145 -9.21 -26.97 1.90
CA ALA A 145 -9.30 -25.66 1.30
C ALA A 145 -10.75 -25.38 0.84
N PRO A 146 -11.25 -24.15 1.02
CA PRO A 146 -12.56 -23.75 0.50
C PRO A 146 -12.61 -23.92 -1.03
N PRO A 147 -13.78 -24.25 -1.60
CA PRO A 147 -13.92 -24.36 -3.04
C PRO A 147 -13.56 -23.03 -3.73
N PRO A 148 -12.99 -23.07 -4.95
CA PRO A 148 -12.76 -21.88 -5.74
C PRO A 148 -14.05 -21.07 -5.87
N GLY A 149 -13.96 -19.79 -5.58
CA GLY A 149 -15.13 -18.92 -5.63
C GLY A 149 -16.03 -19.02 -4.39
N ALA A 150 -15.63 -19.54 -3.24
CA ALA A 150 -16.37 -19.27 -2.01
C ALA A 150 -16.38 -17.75 -1.68
N VAL A 151 -17.46 -17.25 -1.08
CA VAL A 151 -17.55 -15.86 -0.61
C VAL A 151 -16.82 -15.77 0.73
N PRO A 152 -15.76 -14.95 0.84
CA PRO A 152 -14.94 -14.90 2.06
C PRO A 152 -15.57 -14.02 3.15
N TRP A 153 -16.01 -14.66 4.22
CA TRP A 153 -16.47 -14.03 5.45
C TRP A 153 -15.38 -14.06 6.53
N ARG A 154 -15.35 -13.00 7.33
CA ARG A 154 -14.40 -12.80 8.43
C ARG A 154 -15.15 -12.57 9.73
N VAL A 155 -14.65 -13.22 10.78
CA VAL A 155 -15.10 -13.02 12.14
C VAL A 155 -13.90 -12.56 12.96
N THR A 156 -13.93 -11.33 13.45
CA THR A 156 -12.94 -10.84 14.42
C THR A 156 -13.60 -10.74 15.78
N ILE A 157 -12.93 -11.25 16.82
CA ILE A 157 -13.38 -11.08 18.21
C ILE A 157 -12.26 -10.40 18.99
N GLU A 158 -12.56 -9.21 19.48
CA GLU A 158 -11.69 -8.42 20.36
C GLU A 158 -12.46 -8.19 21.66
N ASP A 159 -11.82 -8.53 22.79
CA ASP A 159 -12.47 -8.54 24.10
C ASP A 159 -13.78 -9.35 24.10
N ASP A 160 -14.91 -8.70 24.37
CA ASP A 160 -16.24 -9.31 24.37
C ASP A 160 -17.08 -8.98 23.13
N GLN A 161 -16.51 -8.28 22.14
CA GLN A 161 -17.19 -7.87 20.91
C GLN A 161 -16.71 -8.67 19.70
N ALA A 162 -17.64 -9.16 18.89
CA ALA A 162 -17.37 -9.78 17.60
C ALA A 162 -17.93 -8.97 16.43
N VAL A 163 -17.25 -9.06 15.29
CA VAL A 163 -17.68 -8.47 14.02
C VAL A 163 -17.80 -9.59 13.00
N ILE A 164 -18.96 -9.72 12.39
CA ILE A 164 -19.20 -10.64 11.28
C ILE A 164 -19.27 -9.79 10.01
N ALA A 165 -18.33 -10.00 9.09
CA ALA A 165 -18.18 -9.16 7.91
C ALA A 165 -17.84 -9.99 6.67
N VAL A 166 -18.28 -9.52 5.51
CA VAL A 166 -17.87 -10.07 4.21
C VAL A 166 -16.71 -9.25 3.66
N ARG A 167 -15.68 -9.89 3.09
CA ARG A 167 -14.61 -9.16 2.43
C ARG A 167 -15.12 -8.53 1.13
N LEU A 168 -14.74 -7.27 0.91
CA LEU A 168 -15.09 -6.52 -0.28
C LEU A 168 -14.48 -7.12 -1.55
N GLY A 169 -13.17 -7.36 -1.58
CA GLY A 169 -12.48 -7.99 -2.69
C GLY A 169 -12.53 -9.51 -2.69
N GLU A 170 -12.14 -10.14 -3.81
CA GLU A 170 -11.88 -11.59 -3.85
C GLU A 170 -10.64 -11.98 -3.03
N ARG A 171 -9.64 -11.08 -2.99
CA ARG A 171 -8.40 -11.22 -2.23
C ARG A 171 -8.21 -9.99 -1.34
N PRO A 172 -7.44 -10.08 -0.24
CA PRO A 172 -7.04 -8.91 0.52
C PRO A 172 -6.38 -7.86 -0.38
N LEU A 173 -6.64 -6.57 -0.13
CA LEU A 173 -6.16 -5.49 -0.99
C LEU A 173 -4.64 -5.48 -1.11
N HIS A 174 -3.89 -5.82 -0.05
CA HIS A 174 -2.42 -5.87 -0.10
C HIS A 174 -1.87 -6.87 -1.13
N ARG A 175 -2.67 -7.85 -1.60
CA ARG A 175 -2.29 -8.76 -2.69
C ARG A 175 -2.53 -8.09 -4.03
N ARG A 176 -1.63 -7.18 -4.37
CA ARG A 176 -1.70 -6.38 -5.60
C ARG A 176 -1.62 -7.26 -6.85
N PRO A 177 -2.48 -7.05 -7.86
CA PRO A 177 -2.42 -7.79 -9.12
C PRO A 177 -1.08 -7.65 -9.85
N TYR A 178 -0.41 -6.51 -9.71
CA TYR A 178 0.88 -6.27 -10.36
C TYR A 178 2.05 -7.07 -9.74
N LYS A 179 1.89 -7.56 -8.49
CA LYS A 179 2.97 -8.11 -7.67
C LYS A 179 2.99 -9.63 -7.74
N GLU A 180 3.34 -10.18 -8.90
CA GLU A 180 3.53 -11.63 -9.06
C GLU A 180 4.98 -12.03 -8.74
N ASP A 181 5.95 -11.17 -9.05
CA ASP A 181 7.35 -11.41 -8.74
C ASP A 181 7.69 -10.80 -7.38
N SER A 182 7.83 -11.67 -6.39
CA SER A 182 8.19 -11.32 -5.02
C SER A 182 9.59 -11.86 -4.71
N ILE A 183 10.45 -10.99 -4.19
CA ILE A 183 11.78 -11.36 -3.69
C ILE A 183 11.84 -11.21 -2.17
N PRO A 184 12.74 -11.92 -1.47
CA PRO A 184 12.97 -11.71 -0.04
C PRO A 184 13.19 -10.22 0.28
N GLY A 185 12.59 -9.74 1.38
CA GLY A 185 12.70 -8.35 1.80
C GLY A 185 11.84 -7.35 1.01
N THR A 186 11.00 -7.80 0.07
CA THR A 186 10.06 -6.90 -0.59
C THR A 186 9.12 -6.23 0.41
N LEU A 187 8.93 -4.92 0.24
CA LEU A 187 8.07 -4.15 1.12
C LEU A 187 6.60 -4.56 0.96
N HIS A 188 5.86 -4.54 2.07
CA HIS A 188 4.42 -4.78 2.07
C HIS A 188 3.69 -3.63 1.32
N PRO A 189 2.86 -3.90 0.29
CA PRO A 189 2.35 -2.84 -0.59
C PRO A 189 1.58 -1.69 0.10
N PRO A 190 0.73 -1.93 1.12
CA PRO A 190 0.13 -0.85 1.90
C PRO A 190 1.13 0.07 2.60
N LEU A 191 2.26 -0.47 3.06
CA LEU A 191 3.33 0.32 3.66
C LEU A 191 4.10 1.12 2.61
N ALA A 192 4.32 0.54 1.42
CA ALA A 192 4.86 1.26 0.26
C ALA A 192 3.94 2.42 -0.18
N ALA A 193 2.62 2.20 -0.22
CA ALA A 193 1.65 3.26 -0.49
C ALA A 193 1.66 4.35 0.59
N ALA A 194 1.79 3.98 1.86
CA ALA A 194 1.96 4.94 2.95
C ALA A 194 3.24 5.78 2.79
N MET A 195 4.35 5.16 2.34
CA MET A 195 5.59 5.88 2.03
C MET A 195 5.39 6.90 0.90
N ALA A 196 4.71 6.51 -0.17
CA ALA A 196 4.40 7.40 -1.29
C ALA A 196 3.49 8.57 -0.87
N ALA A 197 2.47 8.31 -0.03
CA ALA A 197 1.58 9.36 0.49
C ALA A 197 2.33 10.36 1.39
N LEU A 198 3.20 9.87 2.27
CA LEU A 198 4.04 10.70 3.13
C LEU A 198 5.07 11.53 2.35
N ALA A 199 5.38 11.14 1.12
CA ALA A 199 6.31 11.89 0.27
C ALA A 199 5.70 13.18 -0.30
N GLY A 200 4.40 13.40 -0.13
CA GLY A 200 3.71 14.60 -0.61
C GLY A 200 3.81 14.75 -2.13
N LEU A 201 3.66 13.64 -2.86
CA LEU A 201 3.65 13.65 -4.32
C LEU A 201 2.32 14.23 -4.82
N PRO A 202 2.32 15.06 -5.89
CA PRO A 202 1.10 15.62 -6.45
C PRO A 202 0.23 14.51 -7.08
N GLU A 203 -0.96 14.28 -6.52
CA GLU A 203 -1.91 13.26 -6.98
C GLU A 203 -2.54 13.67 -8.33
N ALA A 204 -2.97 12.67 -9.12
CA ALA A 204 -3.71 12.93 -10.36
C ALA A 204 -5.02 13.67 -10.05
N GLY A 205 -5.19 14.88 -10.61
CA GLY A 205 -6.41 15.69 -10.46
C GLY A 205 -6.29 16.90 -9.54
N HIS A 206 -5.15 17.08 -8.86
CA HIS A 206 -4.83 18.35 -8.20
C HIS A 206 -3.90 19.17 -9.09
N ALA A 207 -4.47 20.02 -9.93
CA ALA A 207 -3.74 21.20 -10.38
C ALA A 207 -3.34 21.98 -9.13
N GLU A 208 -2.07 22.33 -9.00
CA GLU A 208 -1.61 23.24 -7.95
C GLU A 208 -2.48 24.50 -7.98
N THR A 209 -3.36 24.68 -6.99
CA THR A 209 -4.14 25.90 -6.84
C THR A 209 -3.36 26.84 -5.94
N GLY A 210 -2.36 27.50 -6.53
CA GLY A 210 -1.98 28.85 -6.13
C GLY A 210 -2.99 29.85 -6.72
N PRO A 211 -3.23 31.02 -6.09
CA PRO A 211 -4.29 31.92 -6.51
C PRO A 211 -3.82 32.73 -7.72
N THR A 212 -4.29 32.41 -8.93
CA THR A 212 -4.32 33.43 -9.99
C THR A 212 -5.51 33.24 -10.93
N GLN A 213 -6.14 34.37 -11.22
CA GLN A 213 -7.39 34.53 -11.94
C GLN A 213 -7.26 34.24 -13.46
N ALA A 214 -8.38 33.78 -14.01
CA ALA A 214 -8.94 34.10 -15.33
C ALA A 214 -8.36 33.51 -16.64
N ARG A 215 -9.33 32.90 -17.37
CA ARG A 215 -9.57 32.82 -18.84
C ARG A 215 -8.91 31.72 -19.68
N LEU A 216 -9.80 30.79 -20.05
CA LEU A 216 -10.05 30.11 -21.35
C LEU A 216 -9.21 30.55 -22.57
N THR A 217 -8.67 29.55 -23.30
CA THR A 217 -8.95 29.09 -24.68
C THR A 217 -7.75 28.21 -25.11
N GLY A 218 -7.86 26.96 -25.59
CA GLY A 218 -8.50 26.49 -26.82
C GLY A 218 -7.42 25.88 -27.74
N ALA A 219 -7.71 24.74 -28.39
CA ALA A 219 -6.87 23.92 -29.31
C ALA A 219 -5.77 23.07 -28.65
N GLY A 220 -5.51 21.80 -28.98
CA GLY A 220 -6.03 20.86 -29.97
C GLY A 220 -5.03 19.69 -29.96
N LEU A 221 -5.43 18.49 -29.54
CA LEU A 221 -4.54 17.32 -29.49
C LEU A 221 -4.86 16.42 -30.68
N THR A 222 -3.94 16.31 -31.63
CA THR A 222 -3.93 15.24 -32.63
C THR A 222 -3.08 14.07 -32.14
N GLU A 223 -3.68 12.89 -32.15
CA GLU A 223 -3.03 11.60 -31.94
C GLU A 223 -1.93 11.34 -32.98
N ALA A 224 -0.78 10.81 -32.53
CA ALA A 224 0.09 10.02 -33.38
C ALA A 224 0.96 9.07 -32.54
N GLY A 225 0.70 7.76 -32.70
CA GLY A 225 1.74 6.75 -32.88
C GLY A 225 2.49 6.25 -31.63
N LEU A 226 1.88 5.35 -30.87
CA LEU A 226 2.62 4.36 -30.07
C LEU A 226 2.73 3.05 -30.84
N THR A 227 3.82 2.86 -31.58
CA THR A 227 4.28 1.53 -31.99
C THR A 227 5.80 1.49 -31.90
N GLY A 228 6.33 0.56 -31.11
CA GLY A 228 7.77 0.37 -31.02
C GLY A 228 8.20 -0.50 -29.84
N THR A 229 7.84 -1.78 -29.88
CA THR A 229 8.52 -2.82 -29.10
C THR A 229 9.98 -2.91 -29.53
N GLY A 230 10.92 -2.70 -28.61
CA GLY A 230 12.35 -2.89 -28.83
C GLY A 230 13.02 -3.32 -27.54
N LEU A 231 12.91 -4.60 -27.21
CA LEU A 231 13.81 -5.26 -26.28
C LEU A 231 15.10 -5.59 -27.05
N THR A 232 16.20 -4.90 -26.73
CA THR A 232 17.55 -5.39 -27.02
C THR A 232 18.44 -5.20 -25.80
N GLU A 233 19.12 -6.27 -25.43
CA GLU A 233 20.22 -6.26 -24.47
C GLU A 233 21.32 -5.31 -24.96
N THR A 234 21.41 -4.12 -24.39
CA THR A 234 22.62 -3.30 -24.40
C THR A 234 22.68 -2.53 -23.08
N GLY A 235 23.87 -2.49 -22.48
CA GLY A 235 24.07 -1.88 -21.18
C GLY A 235 23.63 -0.42 -21.16
N LEU A 236 22.66 -0.12 -20.30
CA LEU A 236 22.31 1.24 -19.93
C LEU A 236 23.54 1.87 -19.25
N THR A 237 24.28 2.67 -20.01
CA THR A 237 25.32 3.54 -19.46
C THR A 237 24.66 4.70 -18.71
N GLY A 238 25.38 5.34 -17.77
CA GLY A 238 24.85 6.37 -16.86
C GLY A 238 24.27 7.64 -17.52
N THR A 239 24.10 7.67 -18.84
CA THR A 239 23.52 8.78 -19.61
C THR A 239 21.99 8.87 -19.50
N ASP A 240 21.26 7.77 -19.29
CA ASP A 240 19.78 7.82 -19.19
C ASP A 240 19.28 8.40 -17.85
N LEU A 241 20.08 8.33 -16.79
CA LEU A 241 19.82 9.04 -15.53
C LEU A 241 20.18 10.54 -15.63
N ALA A 242 21.09 10.91 -16.53
CA ALA A 242 21.45 12.30 -16.81
C ALA A 242 20.45 12.99 -17.76
N ALA A 243 19.85 12.26 -18.70
CA ALA A 243 18.75 12.74 -19.56
C ALA A 243 17.43 12.97 -18.79
N ALA A 244 17.38 12.52 -17.54
CA ALA A 244 16.39 12.88 -16.54
C ALA A 244 16.70 14.22 -15.82
N GLY A 245 17.88 14.82 -15.99
CA GLY A 245 18.14 16.19 -15.54
C GLY A 245 17.56 17.21 -16.52
N PRO A 246 17.12 18.40 -16.06
CA PRO A 246 16.84 19.48 -17.01
C PRO A 246 18.14 19.81 -17.74
N ASP A 247 18.10 19.80 -19.07
CA ASP A 247 19.17 20.30 -19.92
C ASP A 247 19.54 21.73 -19.45
N ARG A 248 20.80 21.94 -19.06
CA ARG A 248 21.28 23.25 -18.60
C ARG A 248 22.33 23.78 -19.57
N GLY A 249 21.84 24.41 -20.63
CA GLY A 249 22.55 25.50 -21.28
C GLY A 249 22.81 26.63 -20.27
N HIS A 250 23.99 27.22 -20.34
CA HIS A 250 24.41 28.31 -19.47
C HIS A 250 23.61 29.59 -19.78
N GLY A 251 22.90 30.14 -18.78
CA GLY A 251 22.43 31.53 -18.80
C GLY A 251 21.01 31.77 -18.27
N ALA A 252 20.94 32.60 -17.21
CA ALA A 252 19.82 33.45 -16.77
C ALA A 252 18.51 32.82 -16.22
N GLY A 253 18.19 33.18 -14.96
CA GLY A 253 16.81 33.31 -14.43
C GLY A 253 16.20 32.10 -13.67
N PRO A 254 15.46 32.31 -12.55
CA PRO A 254 14.76 31.25 -11.84
C PRO A 254 13.37 31.05 -12.45
N ASP A 255 13.28 30.38 -13.59
CA ASP A 255 12.02 29.84 -14.08
C ASP A 255 12.08 28.31 -14.01
N ARG A 256 11.55 27.75 -12.91
CA ARG A 256 11.36 26.30 -12.79
C ARG A 256 10.14 25.97 -13.64
N GLY A 257 10.40 25.40 -14.82
CA GLY A 257 9.35 25.00 -15.77
C GLY A 257 8.23 24.20 -15.09
N HIS A 258 7.02 24.76 -15.15
CA HIS A 258 5.78 24.25 -14.57
C HIS A 258 5.20 23.04 -15.34
N GLY A 259 6.03 22.08 -15.78
CA GLY A 259 5.63 21.02 -16.71
C GLY A 259 6.04 19.57 -16.36
N ALA A 260 7.11 19.36 -15.59
CA ALA A 260 7.59 18.00 -15.27
C ALA A 260 7.27 17.64 -13.81
N GLY A 261 6.73 16.44 -13.57
CA GLY A 261 6.48 15.96 -12.20
C GLY A 261 7.77 15.65 -11.44
N PRO A 262 7.69 15.42 -10.11
CA PRO A 262 8.86 15.30 -9.24
C PRO A 262 9.70 14.06 -9.58
N VAL A 263 11.01 14.18 -9.38
CA VAL A 263 11.97 13.07 -9.50
C VAL A 263 12.00 12.28 -8.19
N VAL A 264 11.62 11.01 -8.26
CA VAL A 264 11.57 10.09 -7.12
C VAL A 264 12.58 8.97 -7.31
N LEU A 265 13.42 8.74 -6.29
CA LEU A 265 14.43 7.68 -6.29
C LEU A 265 14.16 6.66 -5.18
N ASP A 266 14.28 5.38 -5.51
CA ASP A 266 14.51 4.32 -4.52
C ASP A 266 15.90 3.71 -4.75
N PRO A 267 16.89 3.98 -3.87
CA PRO A 267 18.26 3.50 -4.02
C PRO A 267 18.44 2.03 -3.62
N CYS A 268 17.39 1.37 -3.13
CA CYS A 268 17.36 -0.05 -2.73
C CYS A 268 16.05 -0.68 -3.23
N CYS A 269 15.77 -0.54 -4.53
CA CYS A 269 14.40 -0.67 -5.05
C CYS A 269 13.81 -2.09 -4.95
N GLY A 270 14.62 -3.13 -4.80
CA GLY A 270 14.16 -4.50 -4.69
C GLY A 270 13.24 -4.88 -5.85
N ALA A 271 12.04 -5.36 -5.55
CA ALA A 271 11.02 -5.67 -6.55
C ALA A 271 10.17 -4.46 -6.99
N GLY A 272 10.64 -3.23 -6.74
CA GLY A 272 10.04 -1.97 -7.19
C GLY A 272 8.75 -1.55 -6.50
N THR A 273 8.35 -2.20 -5.39
CA THR A 273 7.02 -2.00 -4.78
C THR A 273 6.77 -0.54 -4.38
N THR A 274 7.76 0.13 -3.78
CA THR A 274 7.66 1.53 -3.36
C THR A 274 7.45 2.48 -4.54
N LEU A 275 8.23 2.30 -5.60
CA LEU A 275 8.11 3.11 -6.81
C LEU A 275 6.83 2.85 -7.59
N VAL A 276 6.37 1.59 -7.66
CA VAL A 276 5.10 1.26 -8.32
C VAL A 276 3.93 1.91 -7.59
N GLU A 277 3.87 1.84 -6.25
CA GLU A 277 2.83 2.52 -5.48
C GLU A 277 2.92 4.05 -5.63
N ALA A 278 4.13 4.62 -5.69
CA ALA A 278 4.34 6.04 -5.96
C ALA A 278 3.83 6.48 -7.34
N GLY A 279 4.10 5.70 -8.39
CA GLY A 279 3.62 6.01 -9.75
C GLY A 279 2.12 5.87 -9.92
N LEU A 280 1.51 4.94 -9.19
CA LEU A 280 0.06 4.81 -9.17
C LEU A 280 -0.64 5.95 -8.41
N LEU A 281 0.03 6.53 -7.40
CA LEU A 281 -0.45 7.72 -6.68
C LEU A 281 -0.22 9.01 -7.49
N ALA A 282 0.95 9.13 -8.12
CA ALA A 282 1.39 10.31 -8.86
C ALA A 282 1.92 9.92 -10.26
N PRO A 283 1.03 9.75 -11.26
CA PRO A 283 1.41 9.29 -12.61
C PRO A 283 2.37 10.20 -13.37
N ARG A 284 2.50 11.46 -12.95
CA ARG A 284 3.45 12.43 -13.52
C ARG A 284 4.84 12.36 -12.90
N ALA A 285 5.00 11.65 -11.77
CA ALA A 285 6.29 11.50 -11.13
C ALA A 285 7.26 10.72 -12.03
N ARG A 286 8.52 11.14 -12.01
CA ARG A 286 9.59 10.47 -12.74
C ARG A 286 10.33 9.56 -11.78
N LEU A 287 10.23 8.26 -12.00
CA LEU A 287 10.57 7.25 -11.00
C LEU A 287 11.85 6.52 -11.41
N ALA A 288 12.85 6.54 -10.53
CA ALA A 288 14.10 5.82 -10.72
C ALA A 288 14.32 4.81 -9.58
N GLY A 289 14.75 3.61 -9.92
CA GLY A 289 15.08 2.54 -8.97
C GLY A 289 16.48 1.99 -9.19
N ILE A 290 17.25 1.87 -8.12
CA ILE A 290 18.58 1.27 -8.15
C ILE A 290 18.58 0.09 -7.19
N ASP A 291 19.13 -1.04 -7.63
CA ASP A 291 19.40 -2.17 -6.77
C ASP A 291 20.66 -2.89 -7.23
N ARG A 292 21.43 -3.45 -6.28
CA ARG A 292 22.67 -4.16 -6.59
C ARG A 292 22.40 -5.49 -7.29
N SER A 293 21.25 -6.10 -7.02
CA SER A 293 20.86 -7.39 -7.56
C SER A 293 20.20 -7.25 -8.93
N PRO A 294 20.79 -7.81 -10.01
CA PRO A 294 20.12 -7.86 -11.31
C PRO A 294 18.77 -8.57 -11.26
N ALA A 295 18.59 -9.55 -10.36
CA ALA A 295 17.32 -10.24 -10.18
C ALA A 295 16.25 -9.32 -9.58
N SER A 296 16.61 -8.47 -8.62
CA SER A 296 15.72 -7.44 -8.07
C SER A 296 15.26 -6.48 -9.17
N VAL A 297 16.22 -5.95 -9.94
CA VAL A 297 15.93 -5.03 -11.06
C VAL A 297 14.99 -5.67 -12.10
N ARG A 298 15.20 -6.94 -12.46
CA ARG A 298 14.28 -7.67 -13.34
C ARG A 298 12.88 -7.83 -12.75
N ALA A 299 12.77 -8.16 -11.46
CA ALA A 299 11.48 -8.27 -10.78
C ALA A 299 10.76 -6.91 -10.71
N ALA A 300 11.50 -5.83 -10.44
CA ALA A 300 10.97 -4.46 -10.47
C ALA A 300 10.42 -4.10 -11.85
N ALA A 301 11.16 -4.41 -12.92
CA ALA A 301 10.73 -4.15 -14.30
C ALA A 301 9.45 -4.93 -14.65
N ALA A 302 9.37 -6.21 -14.25
CA ALA A 302 8.19 -7.04 -14.49
C ALA A 302 6.96 -6.51 -13.75
N ASN A 303 7.09 -6.18 -12.46
CA ASN A 303 6.01 -5.62 -11.64
C ASN A 303 5.56 -4.24 -12.15
N ALA A 304 6.50 -3.37 -12.54
CA ALA A 304 6.22 -2.06 -13.10
C ALA A 304 5.44 -2.15 -14.42
N ARG A 305 5.86 -3.05 -15.32
CA ARG A 305 5.15 -3.33 -16.58
C ARG A 305 3.72 -3.83 -16.34
N ARG A 306 3.52 -4.75 -15.39
CA ARG A 306 2.16 -5.23 -15.02
C ARG A 306 1.31 -4.13 -14.41
N ALA A 307 1.91 -3.19 -13.69
CA ALA A 307 1.22 -2.05 -13.10
C ALA A 307 0.94 -0.91 -14.11
N GLY A 308 1.52 -0.95 -15.31
CA GLY A 308 1.49 0.16 -16.25
C GLY A 308 2.26 1.39 -15.76
N VAL A 309 3.23 1.21 -14.87
CA VAL A 309 4.03 2.30 -14.29
C VAL A 309 5.41 2.34 -14.95
N PRO A 310 5.79 3.44 -15.63
CA PRO A 310 7.12 3.57 -16.21
C PRO A 310 8.17 3.81 -15.11
N LEU A 311 9.22 2.99 -15.08
CA LEU A 311 10.37 3.13 -14.18
C LEU A 311 11.68 3.16 -14.96
N THR A 312 12.59 4.06 -14.58
CA THR A 312 14.01 3.97 -14.97
C THR A 312 14.72 3.09 -13.95
N LEU A 313 15.28 1.96 -14.37
CA LEU A 313 15.89 0.98 -13.47
C LEU A 313 17.37 0.75 -13.80
N VAL A 314 18.22 0.73 -12.77
CA VAL A 314 19.66 0.55 -12.93
C VAL A 314 20.18 -0.48 -11.93
N VAL A 315 21.03 -1.39 -12.41
CA VAL A 315 21.83 -2.24 -11.52
C VAL A 315 22.98 -1.40 -10.98
N GLY A 316 23.01 -1.16 -9.67
CA GLY A 316 23.98 -0.27 -9.05
C GLY A 316 24.10 -0.45 -7.54
N ASP A 317 25.18 0.07 -6.95
CA ASP A 317 25.41 0.00 -5.51
C ASP A 317 24.93 1.30 -4.84
N ALA A 318 24.07 1.18 -3.84
CA ALA A 318 23.49 2.33 -3.14
C ALA A 318 24.52 3.16 -2.35
N GLY A 319 25.69 2.58 -2.06
CA GLY A 319 26.81 3.31 -1.46
C GLY A 319 27.58 4.20 -2.46
N ARG A 320 27.25 4.13 -3.77
CA ARG A 320 27.80 4.99 -4.83
C ARG A 320 26.80 5.10 -5.99
N LEU A 321 25.83 6.00 -5.83
CA LEU A 321 24.72 6.19 -6.77
C LEU A 321 25.20 6.85 -8.08
N PRO A 322 24.89 6.27 -9.26
CA PRO A 322 25.12 6.89 -10.56
C PRO A 322 24.10 8.01 -10.86
N VAL A 323 23.85 8.89 -9.88
CA VAL A 323 22.84 9.96 -9.93
C VAL A 323 23.53 11.30 -9.64
N PRO A 324 23.28 12.37 -10.42
CA PRO A 324 23.86 13.68 -10.17
C PRO A 324 23.47 14.26 -8.81
N SER A 325 24.35 15.08 -8.23
CA SER A 325 24.06 15.79 -6.98
C SER A 325 22.89 16.76 -7.15
N GLY A 326 22.03 16.88 -6.14
CA GLY A 326 20.94 17.86 -6.14
C GLY A 326 19.86 17.65 -7.21
N SER A 327 19.68 16.43 -7.71
CA SER A 327 18.78 16.10 -8.85
C SER A 327 17.50 15.36 -8.46
N VAL A 328 17.35 14.96 -7.19
CA VAL A 328 16.22 14.14 -6.72
C VAL A 328 15.34 14.93 -5.77
N ASP A 329 14.04 15.00 -6.06
CA ASP A 329 13.07 15.71 -5.21
C ASP A 329 12.63 14.87 -4.01
N ARG A 330 12.47 13.56 -4.20
CA ARG A 330 12.00 12.62 -3.18
C ARG A 330 12.81 11.34 -3.20
N VAL A 331 13.21 10.85 -2.03
CA VAL A 331 13.77 9.51 -1.89
C VAL A 331 12.82 8.65 -1.08
N LEU A 332 12.43 7.49 -1.60
CA LEU A 332 11.66 6.49 -0.86
C LEU A 332 12.58 5.28 -0.66
N VAL A 333 12.90 4.92 0.58
CA VAL A 333 13.93 3.91 0.82
C VAL A 333 13.56 2.92 1.93
N ASN A 334 13.71 1.65 1.61
CA ASN A 334 13.64 0.52 2.53
C ASN A 334 14.98 -0.23 2.49
N PRO A 335 16.00 0.23 3.25
CA PRO A 335 17.35 -0.33 3.18
C PRO A 335 17.42 -1.75 3.77
N PRO A 336 18.48 -2.53 3.47
CA PRO A 336 18.67 -3.83 4.09
C PRO A 336 18.95 -3.72 5.60
N TRP A 337 18.20 -4.45 6.43
CA TRP A 337 18.37 -4.49 7.89
C TRP A 337 18.96 -5.80 8.42
N GLY A 338 19.57 -6.62 7.56
CA GLY A 338 20.28 -7.84 7.98
C GLY A 338 19.41 -9.06 8.32
N ARG A 339 18.08 -9.02 8.11
CA ARG A 339 17.17 -10.13 8.42
C ARG A 339 16.81 -11.00 7.22
N GLN A 340 16.04 -10.44 6.28
CA GLN A 340 15.64 -11.16 5.06
C GLN A 340 16.65 -10.95 3.94
N VAL A 341 17.33 -9.81 3.97
CA VAL A 341 18.37 -9.41 3.02
C VAL A 341 19.50 -8.79 3.83
N ALA A 342 20.70 -9.37 3.72
CA ALA A 342 21.91 -8.82 4.31
C ALA A 342 22.37 -7.60 3.49
N ALA A 343 22.99 -6.62 4.16
CA ALA A 343 23.72 -5.58 3.44
C ALA A 343 24.84 -6.24 2.62
N ALA A 344 25.04 -5.72 1.40
CA ALA A 344 26.03 -6.23 0.46
C ALA A 344 26.81 -5.08 -0.17
N GLY A 345 27.93 -5.40 -0.81
CA GLY A 345 28.71 -4.39 -1.53
C GLY A 345 29.31 -3.34 -0.60
N LEU A 346 29.18 -2.06 -0.97
CA LEU A 346 29.71 -0.97 -0.16
C LEU A 346 28.96 -0.83 1.18
N LEU A 347 27.65 -1.09 1.19
CA LEU A 347 26.84 -1.01 2.40
C LEU A 347 27.19 -2.08 3.44
N ALA A 348 27.77 -3.22 3.02
CA ALA A 348 28.27 -4.22 3.97
C ALA A 348 29.50 -3.74 4.76
N ARG A 349 30.22 -2.75 4.23
CA ARG A 349 31.41 -2.16 4.87
C ARG A 349 31.03 -0.95 5.73
N ASP A 350 30.17 -0.07 5.19
CA ASP A 350 29.69 1.13 5.88
C ASP A 350 28.27 1.45 5.40
N GLY A 351 27.28 1.15 6.25
CA GLY A 351 25.87 1.46 5.98
C GLY A 351 25.59 2.98 5.90
N GLY A 352 26.46 3.81 6.48
CA GLY A 352 26.39 5.27 6.39
C GLY A 352 26.62 5.81 4.98
N LEU A 353 27.23 5.02 4.08
CA LEU A 353 27.43 5.41 2.68
C LEU A 353 26.11 5.64 1.95
N LEU A 354 25.07 4.84 2.23
CA LEU A 354 23.73 5.07 1.69
C LEU A 354 23.25 6.49 2.01
N TRP A 355 23.34 6.87 3.29
CA TRP A 355 22.81 8.15 3.77
C TRP A 355 23.63 9.34 3.28
N ARG A 356 24.95 9.17 3.10
CA ARG A 356 25.81 10.17 2.44
C ARG A 356 25.39 10.40 0.99
N GLU A 357 25.14 9.32 0.25
CA GLU A 357 24.69 9.40 -1.16
C GLU A 357 23.29 9.98 -1.28
N VAL A 358 22.35 9.56 -0.42
CA VAL A 358 20.99 10.15 -0.37
C VAL A 358 21.06 11.66 -0.14
N ARG A 359 21.87 12.14 0.83
CA ARG A 359 22.06 13.57 1.05
C ARG A 359 22.68 14.28 -0.15
N ARG A 360 23.59 13.63 -0.87
CA ARG A 360 24.25 14.20 -2.05
C ARG A 360 23.27 14.38 -3.21
N VAL A 361 22.41 13.40 -3.46
CA VAL A 361 21.49 13.42 -4.62
C VAL A 361 20.25 14.28 -4.41
N LEU A 362 19.84 14.51 -3.15
CA LEU A 362 18.66 15.33 -2.84
C LEU A 362 18.81 16.78 -3.31
N ALA A 363 17.83 17.24 -4.07
CA ALA A 363 17.67 18.63 -4.46
C ALA A 363 17.39 19.53 -3.23
N PRO A 364 17.67 20.85 -3.31
CA PRO A 364 17.27 21.78 -2.26
C PRO A 364 15.76 21.72 -1.99
N GLY A 365 15.39 21.43 -0.73
CA GLY A 365 13.99 21.23 -0.33
C GLY A 365 13.45 19.83 -0.56
N GLY A 366 14.28 18.91 -1.08
CA GLY A 366 13.94 17.50 -1.18
C GLY A 366 13.83 16.82 0.19
N LEU A 367 13.03 15.76 0.26
CA LEU A 367 12.81 14.99 1.48
C LEU A 367 13.00 13.48 1.22
N VAL A 368 13.18 12.75 2.30
CA VAL A 368 13.27 11.28 2.30
C VAL A 368 12.09 10.71 3.07
N VAL A 369 11.48 9.66 2.56
CA VAL A 369 10.61 8.77 3.34
C VAL A 369 11.34 7.44 3.48
N ALA A 370 11.76 7.13 4.70
CA ALA A 370 12.54 5.95 5.01
C ALA A 370 11.77 4.99 5.92
N LEU A 371 11.92 3.69 5.69
CA LEU A 371 11.59 2.67 6.67
C LEU A 371 12.90 2.20 7.32
N THR A 372 13.14 2.55 8.58
CA THR A 372 14.45 2.41 9.23
C THR A 372 14.29 2.04 10.71
N GLU A 373 15.29 1.39 11.30
CA GLU A 373 15.27 1.08 12.74
C GLU A 373 15.57 2.34 13.58
N ASP A 374 16.45 3.21 13.09
CA ASP A 374 16.84 4.45 13.73
C ASP A 374 16.86 5.63 12.74
N VAL A 375 16.87 6.85 13.26
CA VAL A 375 17.03 8.07 12.46
C VAL A 375 18.46 8.14 11.93
N PRO A 376 18.68 8.17 10.60
CA PRO A 376 20.03 8.19 10.04
C PRO A 376 20.75 9.52 10.25
N ASP A 377 22.07 9.43 10.39
CA ASP A 377 22.94 10.59 10.61
C ASP A 377 22.81 11.65 9.51
N GLY A 378 22.81 12.92 9.95
CA GLY A 378 22.73 14.06 9.05
C GLY A 378 21.33 14.35 8.52
N PHE A 379 20.30 13.77 9.12
CA PHE A 379 18.90 14.07 8.88
C PHE A 379 18.20 14.61 10.14
N ARG A 380 17.22 15.48 9.93
CA ARG A 380 16.22 15.87 10.95
C ARG A 380 14.90 15.18 10.62
N VAL A 381 14.17 14.78 11.65
CA VAL A 381 12.84 14.17 11.52
C VAL A 381 11.79 15.27 11.40
N GLU A 382 10.97 15.23 10.36
CA GLU A 382 9.71 15.97 10.32
C GLU A 382 8.60 15.16 10.98
N ARG A 383 8.52 13.87 10.64
CA ARG A 383 7.52 12.94 11.15
C ARG A 383 8.13 11.56 11.29
N ALA A 384 7.79 10.83 12.35
CA ALA A 384 8.12 9.42 12.50
C ALA A 384 6.91 8.66 13.03
N ILE A 385 6.62 7.52 12.42
CA ILE A 385 5.54 6.61 12.79
C ILE A 385 6.17 5.26 13.09
N GLU A 386 6.06 4.77 14.32
CA GLU A 386 6.44 3.40 14.62
C GLU A 386 5.43 2.45 13.96
N VAL A 387 5.92 1.52 13.14
CA VAL A 387 5.10 0.50 12.51
C VAL A 387 5.49 -0.88 12.99
N SER A 388 4.55 -1.82 13.07
CA SER A 388 4.91 -3.22 13.40
C SER A 388 4.99 -4.09 12.16
N LEU A 389 6.20 -4.57 11.88
CA LEU A 389 6.51 -5.38 10.70
C LEU A 389 7.34 -6.60 11.11
N SER A 390 6.81 -7.80 10.86
CA SER A 390 7.53 -9.06 11.12
C SER A 390 8.09 -9.21 12.55
N GLY A 391 7.38 -8.67 13.55
CA GLY A 391 7.78 -8.68 14.96
C GLY A 391 8.82 -7.62 15.36
N ARG A 392 9.11 -6.66 14.48
CA ARG A 392 9.91 -5.46 14.78
C ARG A 392 9.06 -4.21 14.75
N HIS A 393 9.65 -3.12 15.23
CA HIS A 393 9.03 -1.81 15.38
C HIS A 393 9.82 -0.70 14.64
N PRO A 394 10.09 -0.82 13.33
CA PRO A 394 10.82 0.23 12.61
C PRO A 394 10.01 1.53 12.54
N LEU A 395 10.72 2.62 12.27
CA LEU A 395 10.19 3.94 11.99
C LEU A 395 9.91 4.08 10.50
N LEU A 396 8.67 4.42 10.16
CA LEU A 396 8.32 5.07 8.91
C LEU A 396 8.52 6.58 9.11
N ALA A 397 9.63 7.12 8.60
CA ALA A 397 10.09 8.47 8.91
C ALA A 397 10.15 9.37 7.66
N VAL A 398 9.63 10.60 7.81
CA VAL A 398 9.83 11.71 6.87
C VAL A 398 11.02 12.53 7.37
N LEU A 399 12.06 12.61 6.55
CA LEU A 399 13.36 13.15 6.92
C LEU A 399 13.79 14.26 5.97
N HIS A 400 14.47 15.27 6.53
CA HIS A 400 15.10 16.36 5.78
C HIS A 400 16.60 16.38 6.04
N PRO A 401 17.44 16.77 5.08
CA PRO A 401 18.85 17.01 5.35
C PRO A 401 19.03 18.00 6.50
N ALA A 402 19.83 17.64 7.51
CA ALA A 402 20.19 18.54 8.59
C ALA A 402 21.08 19.67 8.06
N ARG A 403 20.84 20.91 8.52
CA ARG A 403 21.72 22.05 8.24
C ARG A 403 23.10 21.73 8.80
N ARG A 404 24.16 21.96 8.03
CA ARG A 404 25.53 21.87 8.56
C ARG A 404 25.65 22.91 9.67
N ARG A 405 26.07 22.50 10.87
CA ARG A 405 26.58 23.45 11.86
C ARG A 405 27.88 24.01 11.27
N HIS A 406 27.92 25.32 11.09
CA HIS A 406 29.11 26.03 10.63
C HIS A 406 30.19 26.01 11.70
#